data_AF-A0AAZ1XCA0-F1
#
_entry.id   AF-A0AAZ1XCA0-F1
#
_cell.length_a   1.000
_cell.length_b   1.000
_cell.length_c   1.000
_cell.angle_alpha   90.00
_cell.angle_beta   90.00
_cell.angle_gamma   90.00
#
_symmetry.space_group_name_H-M   'P 1'
#
loop_
_entity.id
_entity.type
_entity.pdbx_description
1 polymer ?
#
loop_
_entity_poly.entity_id
_entity_poly.type
_entity_poly.pdbx_seq_one_letter_code
_entity_poly.pdbx_strand_id
1 'polypeptide(L)'
;MKVLNRDELQIAEGVLLKHLPKSYKVYGFLFGINRNKPTTLEVVVDTWPDFKVIICRPDPEKRRALNFMKKVTYYSMDEQSLREMLTEENAVDWSTYFSIGGLDVSHAPMLKQVSSDRRVKYKTDILVHLLYLQDTSYLHMPAINRYNLKSKMYLISVHMSHKMCFRVMSIILLLNNFSFLYTFLSGS
;
A
#
# COMPACT_ATOMS: atom_id res chain seq x y z
N MET A 1 -19.53 0.33 4.65
CA MET A 1 -18.55 1.06 3.81
C MET A 1 -18.91 2.53 3.58
N LYS A 2 -17.93 3.43 3.59
CA LYS A 2 -18.02 4.85 3.17
C LYS A 2 -16.84 5.25 2.29
N VAL A 3 -17.09 6.04 1.24
CA VAL A 3 -16.04 6.70 0.44
C VAL A 3 -15.63 8.02 1.12
N LEU A 4 -14.33 8.25 1.26
CA LEU A 4 -13.80 9.43 1.95
C LEU A 4 -13.74 10.66 1.02
N ASN A 5 -14.16 11.81 1.53
CA ASN A 5 -13.98 13.11 0.89
C ASN A 5 -12.61 13.74 1.23
N ARG A 6 -12.32 14.93 0.69
CA ARG A 6 -11.01 15.60 0.84
C ARG A 6 -10.62 15.89 2.29
N ASP A 7 -11.56 16.33 3.12
CA ASP A 7 -11.26 16.69 4.51
C ASP A 7 -11.09 15.42 5.36
N GLU A 8 -11.88 14.39 5.07
CA GLU A 8 -11.77 13.07 5.69
C GLU A 8 -10.43 12.39 5.35
N LEU A 9 -9.95 12.53 4.11
CA LEU A 9 -8.64 12.03 3.68
C LEU A 9 -7.47 12.63 4.47
N GLN A 10 -7.57 13.90 4.89
CA GLN A 10 -6.54 14.54 5.74
C GLN A 10 -6.52 13.94 7.14
N ILE A 11 -7.69 13.69 7.72
CA ILE A 11 -7.82 13.04 9.03
C ILE A 11 -7.28 11.61 8.96
N ALA A 12 -7.65 10.86 7.92
CA ALA A 12 -7.18 9.50 7.71
C ALA A 12 -5.66 9.41 7.51
N GLU A 13 -5.03 10.37 6.80
CA GLU A 13 -3.56 10.45 6.69
C GLU A 13 -2.90 10.54 8.07
N GLY A 14 -3.45 11.38 8.97
CA GLY A 14 -2.95 11.54 10.33
C GLY A 14 -3.11 10.29 11.20
N VAL A 15 -4.22 9.56 11.04
CA VAL A 15 -4.40 8.25 11.70
C VAL A 15 -3.36 7.27 11.18
N LEU A 16 -3.23 7.11 9.86
CA LEU A 16 -2.30 6.14 9.28
C LEU A 16 -0.84 6.42 9.65
N LEU A 17 -0.45 7.69 9.78
CA LEU A 17 0.90 8.07 10.21
C LEU A 17 1.29 7.43 11.55
N LYS A 18 0.35 7.31 12.49
CA LYS A 18 0.58 6.69 13.81
C LYS A 18 0.76 5.18 13.75
N HIS A 19 0.32 4.54 12.67
CA HIS A 19 0.35 3.09 12.46
C HIS A 19 1.50 2.64 11.55
N LEU A 20 2.46 3.54 11.28
CA LEU A 20 3.69 3.16 10.58
C LEU A 20 4.50 2.14 11.42
N PRO A 21 5.19 1.20 10.77
CA PRO A 21 5.33 1.05 9.32
C PRO A 21 4.23 0.23 8.64
N LYS A 22 3.30 -0.38 9.38
CA LYS A 22 2.28 -1.30 8.82
C LYS A 22 1.35 -0.61 7.82
N SER A 23 0.97 0.64 8.10
CA SER A 23 0.11 1.45 7.24
C SER A 23 0.81 2.09 6.03
N TYR A 24 2.13 1.90 5.88
CA TYR A 24 2.97 2.69 4.97
C TYR A 24 2.45 2.77 3.54
N LYS A 25 1.96 1.65 3.00
CA LYS A 25 1.49 1.60 1.61
C LYS A 25 0.28 2.50 1.39
N VAL A 26 -0.72 2.41 2.27
CA VAL A 26 -1.94 3.24 2.20
C VAL A 26 -1.62 4.69 2.55
N TYR A 27 -0.83 4.92 3.59
CA TYR A 27 -0.35 6.25 3.97
C TYR A 27 0.28 6.98 2.77
N GLY A 28 1.17 6.32 2.03
CA GLY A 28 1.82 6.91 0.87
C GLY A 28 0.86 7.32 -0.26
N PHE A 29 -0.27 6.63 -0.42
CA PHE A 29 -1.31 7.04 -1.35
C PHE A 29 -2.03 8.30 -0.86
N LEU A 30 -2.51 8.30 0.38
CA LEU A 30 -3.22 9.44 0.97
C LEU A 30 -2.32 10.69 1.03
N PHE A 31 -1.06 10.52 1.44
CA PHE A 31 -0.05 11.57 1.44
C PHE A 31 0.06 12.26 0.07
N GLY A 32 0.05 11.48 -1.02
CA GLY A 32 0.08 12.02 -2.37
C GLY A 32 -1.23 12.73 -2.74
N ILE A 33 -2.37 12.11 -2.46
CA ILE A 33 -3.70 12.66 -2.77
C ILE A 33 -3.91 14.00 -2.07
N ASN A 34 -3.60 14.09 -0.78
CA ASN A 34 -3.74 15.31 0.03
C ASN A 34 -2.82 16.45 -0.44
N ARG A 35 -1.77 16.13 -1.20
CA ARG A 35 -0.86 17.08 -1.86
C ARG A 35 -1.22 17.32 -3.33
N ASN A 36 -2.49 17.10 -3.69
CA ASN A 36 -3.07 17.33 -5.02
C ASN A 36 -2.44 16.50 -6.15
N LYS A 37 -1.82 15.36 -5.83
CA LYS A 37 -1.35 14.43 -6.86
C LYS A 37 -2.57 13.83 -7.59
N PRO A 38 -2.63 13.88 -8.93
CA PRO A 38 -3.72 13.28 -9.68
C PRO A 38 -3.83 11.77 -9.37
N THR A 39 -5.03 11.33 -9.05
CA THR A 39 -5.31 9.94 -8.69
C THR A 39 -6.51 9.39 -9.47
N THR A 40 -6.39 8.14 -9.89
CA THR A 40 -7.50 7.33 -10.43
C THR A 40 -8.07 6.38 -9.38
N LEU A 41 -7.70 6.57 -8.11
CA LEU A 41 -8.15 5.76 -6.99
C LEU A 41 -9.16 6.55 -6.17
N GLU A 42 -10.10 5.82 -5.58
CA GLU A 42 -10.90 6.26 -4.45
C GLU A 42 -10.43 5.56 -3.17
N VAL A 43 -10.77 6.14 -2.03
CA VAL A 43 -10.42 5.62 -0.71
C VAL A 43 -11.71 5.33 0.04
N VAL A 44 -11.86 4.09 0.48
CA VAL A 44 -13.05 3.62 1.18
C VAL A 44 -12.68 3.05 2.53
N VAL A 45 -13.57 3.19 3.51
CA VAL A 45 -13.43 2.69 4.87
C VAL A 45 -14.65 1.87 5.27
N ASP A 46 -14.49 0.96 6.24
CA ASP A 46 -15.59 0.21 6.84
C ASP A 46 -16.56 1.15 7.57
N THR A 47 -16.02 1.94 8.50
CA THR A 47 -16.72 2.85 9.39
C THR A 47 -16.02 4.21 9.42
N TRP A 48 -16.68 5.27 9.90
CA TRP A 48 -16.08 6.61 10.01
C TRP A 48 -16.66 7.36 11.21
N PRO A 49 -15.85 8.10 12.00
CA PRO A 49 -14.41 8.37 11.82
C PRO A 49 -13.46 7.27 12.31
N ASP A 50 -13.94 6.33 13.14
CA ASP A 50 -13.11 5.31 13.79
C ASP A 50 -12.96 4.03 12.93
N PHE A 51 -12.53 4.21 11.68
CA PHE A 51 -12.35 3.10 10.74
C PHE A 51 -11.39 2.04 11.27
N LYS A 52 -11.68 0.76 11.00
CA LYS A 52 -10.76 -0.37 11.25
C LYS A 52 -10.04 -0.79 9.98
N VAL A 53 -10.65 -0.53 8.82
CA VAL A 53 -10.16 -0.94 7.52
C VAL A 53 -10.22 0.24 6.58
N ILE A 54 -9.14 0.47 5.85
CA ILE A 54 -9.08 1.47 4.80
C ILE A 54 -8.51 0.84 3.53
N ILE A 55 -9.20 1.05 2.41
CA ILE A 55 -8.89 0.44 1.12
C ILE A 55 -8.75 1.54 0.09
N CYS A 56 -7.61 1.58 -0.59
CA CYS A 56 -7.43 2.35 -1.82
C CYS A 56 -7.70 1.42 -3.01
N ARG A 57 -8.70 1.76 -3.82
CA ARG A 57 -9.11 0.96 -4.98
C ARG A 57 -9.30 1.83 -6.22
N PRO A 58 -9.29 1.25 -7.43
CA PRO A 58 -9.65 1.97 -8.65
C PRO A 58 -11.02 2.63 -8.52
N ASP A 59 -11.09 3.92 -8.85
CA ASP A 59 -12.33 4.69 -8.87
C ASP A 59 -13.20 4.21 -10.05
N PRO A 60 -14.42 3.68 -9.81
CA PRO A 60 -15.28 3.13 -10.85
C PRO A 60 -15.74 4.18 -11.85
N GLU A 61 -15.86 5.45 -11.44
CA GLU A 61 -16.31 6.56 -12.29
C GLU A 61 -15.20 7.06 -13.23
N LYS A 62 -13.93 6.82 -12.88
CA LYS A 62 -12.79 7.26 -13.68
C LYS A 62 -12.44 6.23 -14.74
N ARG A 63 -12.86 6.46 -15.99
CA ARG A 63 -12.49 5.65 -17.17
C ARG A 63 -10.99 5.31 -17.29
N ARG A 64 -10.09 6.20 -16.85
CA ARG A 64 -8.64 5.95 -16.85
C ARG A 64 -8.22 4.79 -15.92
N ALA A 65 -9.00 4.50 -14.89
CA ALA A 65 -8.76 3.41 -13.95
C ALA A 65 -9.01 2.02 -14.60
N LEU A 66 -9.81 1.96 -15.66
CA LEU A 66 -10.14 0.72 -16.40
C LEU A 66 -8.99 0.24 -17.30
N ASN A 67 -8.09 1.15 -17.71
CA ASN A 67 -7.06 0.87 -18.72
C ASN A 67 -5.75 0.32 -18.11
N PHE A 68 -5.62 0.30 -16.79
CA PHE A 68 -4.45 -0.22 -16.09
C PHE A 68 -4.86 -1.37 -15.20
N MET A 69 -3.95 -2.34 -15.03
CA MET A 69 -4.14 -3.44 -14.08
C MET A 69 -4.62 -2.90 -12.73
N LYS A 70 -5.84 -3.27 -12.33
CA LYS A 70 -6.48 -2.79 -11.12
C LYS A 70 -5.60 -3.15 -9.92
N LYS A 71 -5.09 -2.13 -9.23
CA LYS A 71 -4.29 -2.29 -8.01
C LYS A 71 -5.12 -1.85 -6.83
N VAL A 72 -5.35 -2.77 -5.91
CA VAL A 72 -5.97 -2.52 -4.61
C VAL A 72 -4.86 -2.53 -3.57
N THR A 73 -4.94 -1.65 -2.59
CA THR A 73 -4.12 -1.73 -1.38
C THR A 73 -4.98 -1.40 -0.18
N TYR A 74 -4.66 -1.97 0.97
CA TYR A 74 -5.44 -1.74 2.17
C TYR A 74 -4.55 -1.76 3.41
N TYR A 75 -5.07 -1.18 4.48
CA TYR A 75 -4.56 -1.31 5.83
C TYR A 75 -5.73 -1.75 6.71
N SER A 76 -5.49 -2.73 7.57
CA SER A 76 -6.50 -3.24 8.49
C SER A 76 -5.92 -3.36 9.90
N MET A 77 -6.74 -2.98 10.87
CA MET A 77 -6.53 -3.22 12.30
C MET A 77 -7.36 -4.41 12.82
N ASP A 78 -8.28 -4.92 12.00
CA ASP A 78 -9.19 -6.00 12.35
C ASP A 78 -9.44 -6.91 11.14
N GLU A 79 -9.00 -8.17 11.22
CA GLU A 79 -9.10 -9.11 10.10
C GLU A 79 -10.56 -9.43 9.74
N GLN A 80 -11.45 -9.45 10.73
CA GLN A 80 -12.87 -9.75 10.52
C GLN A 80 -13.55 -8.64 9.72
N SER A 81 -13.36 -7.37 10.12
CA SER A 81 -13.85 -6.21 9.36
C SER A 81 -13.28 -6.18 7.94
N LEU A 82 -12.01 -6.58 7.76
CA LEU A 82 -11.40 -6.68 6.42
C LEU A 82 -12.06 -7.78 5.59
N ARG A 83 -12.35 -8.93 6.18
CA ARG A 83 -13.07 -10.02 5.52
C ARG A 83 -14.43 -9.54 5.05
N GLU A 84 -15.21 -8.91 5.91
CA GLU A 84 -16.55 -8.36 5.60
C GLU A 84 -16.50 -7.34 4.45
N MET A 85 -15.53 -6.41 4.47
CA MET A 85 -15.31 -5.47 3.36
C MET A 85 -15.05 -6.21 2.04
N LEU A 86 -14.26 -7.28 2.07
CA LEU A 86 -13.90 -8.06 0.88
C LEU A 86 -15.01 -9.02 0.42
N THR A 87 -15.92 -9.46 1.30
CA THR A 87 -16.99 -10.43 0.99
C THR A 87 -18.35 -9.78 0.75
N GLU A 88 -18.76 -8.86 1.60
CA GLU A 88 -20.13 -8.36 1.68
C GLU A 88 -20.26 -6.95 1.11
N GLU A 89 -19.28 -6.07 1.37
CA GLU A 89 -19.41 -4.64 1.04
C GLU A 89 -18.92 -4.27 -0.37
N ASN A 90 -18.69 -5.25 -1.25
CA ASN A 90 -18.17 -5.05 -2.61
C ASN A 90 -16.97 -4.09 -2.65
N ALA A 91 -16.08 -4.17 -1.65
CA ALA A 91 -14.92 -3.29 -1.59
C ALA A 91 -13.97 -3.53 -2.78
N VAL A 92 -14.01 -4.72 -3.38
CA VAL A 92 -13.24 -5.07 -4.56
C VAL A 92 -14.13 -5.76 -5.59
N ASP A 93 -13.88 -5.45 -6.86
CA ASP A 93 -14.54 -6.08 -7.99
C ASP A 93 -13.87 -7.42 -8.34
N TRP A 94 -14.41 -8.49 -7.75
CA TRP A 94 -13.97 -9.88 -7.93
C TRP A 94 -14.25 -10.46 -9.31
N SER A 95 -15.07 -9.79 -10.15
CA SER A 95 -15.34 -10.21 -11.52
C SER A 95 -14.19 -9.86 -12.48
N THR A 96 -13.26 -9.01 -12.04
CA THR A 96 -12.14 -8.54 -12.86
C THR A 96 -10.80 -8.96 -12.30
N TYR A 97 -9.79 -8.95 -13.15
CA TYR A 97 -8.41 -9.18 -12.74
C TYR A 97 -7.87 -7.99 -11.94
N PHE A 98 -7.42 -8.25 -10.72
CA PHE A 98 -6.76 -7.24 -9.89
C PHE A 98 -5.60 -7.83 -9.08
N SER A 99 -4.71 -6.95 -8.62
CA SER A 99 -3.65 -7.29 -7.67
C SER A 99 -3.81 -6.50 -6.38
N ILE A 100 -3.58 -7.16 -5.25
CA ILE A 100 -3.47 -6.53 -3.95
C ILE A 100 -1.98 -6.27 -3.69
N GLY A 101 -1.63 -5.00 -3.51
CA GLY A 101 -0.25 -4.58 -3.27
C GLY A 101 -0.02 -4.16 -1.83
N GLY A 102 1.10 -4.60 -1.26
CA GLY A 102 1.55 -4.14 0.05
C GLY A 102 0.63 -4.60 1.20
N LEU A 103 0.10 -5.82 1.11
CA LEU A 103 -0.69 -6.43 2.19
C LEU A 103 0.22 -7.11 3.23
N ASP A 104 -0.20 -7.14 4.48
CA ASP A 104 0.48 -7.90 5.54
C ASP A 104 0.38 -9.39 5.25
N VAL A 105 1.51 -10.11 5.24
CA VAL A 105 1.58 -11.55 4.95
C VAL A 105 0.67 -12.39 5.85
N SER A 106 0.38 -11.93 7.06
CA SER A 106 -0.56 -12.58 7.99
C SER A 106 -1.97 -12.73 7.42
N HIS A 107 -2.41 -11.85 6.52
CA HIS A 107 -3.72 -11.93 5.88
C HIS A 107 -3.79 -12.94 4.73
N ALA A 108 -2.66 -13.55 4.32
CA ALA A 108 -2.61 -14.46 3.18
C ALA A 108 -3.55 -15.68 3.32
N PRO A 109 -3.67 -16.36 4.49
CA PRO A 109 -4.62 -17.46 4.68
C PRO A 109 -6.08 -17.01 4.50
N MET A 110 -6.45 -15.87 5.09
CA MET A 110 -7.80 -15.30 4.95
C MET A 110 -8.10 -14.97 3.49
N LEU A 111 -7.19 -14.30 2.78
CA LEU A 111 -7.37 -13.97 1.36
C LEU A 111 -7.49 -15.22 0.48
N LYS A 112 -6.72 -16.27 0.78
CA LYS A 112 -6.81 -17.55 0.08
C LYS A 112 -8.19 -18.18 0.29
N GLN A 113 -8.73 -18.15 1.50
CA GLN A 113 -10.08 -18.63 1.79
C GLN A 113 -11.13 -17.82 1.03
N VAL A 114 -11.13 -16.48 1.16
CA VAL A 114 -12.08 -15.58 0.47
C VAL A 114 -12.04 -15.79 -1.04
N SER A 115 -10.86 -15.96 -1.63
CA SER A 115 -10.73 -16.25 -3.07
C SER A 115 -11.32 -17.60 -3.46
N SER A 116 -11.16 -18.63 -2.62
CA SER A 116 -11.71 -19.97 -2.85
C SER A 116 -13.23 -19.95 -2.82
N ASP A 117 -13.81 -19.27 -1.82
CA ASP A 117 -15.27 -19.10 -1.67
C ASP A 117 -15.87 -18.39 -2.89
N ARG A 118 -15.12 -17.46 -3.47
CA ARG A 118 -15.49 -16.73 -4.69
C ARG A 118 -15.11 -17.41 -6.01
N ARG A 119 -14.48 -18.59 -5.96
CA ARG A 119 -14.00 -19.35 -7.13
C ARG A 119 -13.03 -18.57 -8.02
N VAL A 120 -12.21 -17.74 -7.37
CA VAL A 120 -11.18 -16.89 -7.99
C VAL A 120 -9.82 -17.50 -7.71
N LYS A 121 -8.95 -17.59 -8.73
CA LYS A 121 -7.60 -18.13 -8.56
C LYS A 121 -6.76 -17.16 -7.74
N TYR A 122 -6.19 -17.65 -6.64
CA TYR A 122 -5.23 -16.93 -5.81
C TYR A 122 -3.79 -17.29 -6.16
N LYS A 123 -2.96 -16.28 -6.39
CA LYS A 123 -1.53 -16.43 -6.58
C LYS A 123 -0.77 -15.40 -5.77
N THR A 124 0.27 -15.85 -5.08
CA THR A 124 1.27 -14.99 -4.46
C THR A 124 2.47 -14.89 -5.37
N ASP A 125 2.91 -13.68 -5.69
CA ASP A 125 4.01 -13.48 -6.64
C ASP A 125 5.29 -13.03 -5.94
N ILE A 126 5.21 -12.05 -5.05
CA ILE A 126 6.41 -11.40 -4.50
C ILE A 126 6.23 -11.10 -3.01
N LEU A 127 7.18 -11.57 -2.21
CA LEU A 127 7.36 -11.19 -0.81
C LEU A 127 8.41 -10.07 -0.73
N VAL A 128 8.08 -8.97 -0.07
CA VAL A 128 8.97 -7.83 0.13
C VAL A 128 9.11 -7.55 1.61
N HIS A 129 10.35 -7.35 2.08
CA HIS A 129 10.60 -6.86 3.43
C HIS A 129 10.71 -5.33 3.41
N LEU A 130 9.89 -4.66 4.21
CA LEU A 130 9.99 -3.22 4.43
C LEU A 130 10.96 -2.97 5.58
N LEU A 131 12.06 -2.29 5.26
CA LEU A 131 12.96 -1.73 6.26
C LEU A 131 12.44 -0.34 6.64
N TYR A 132 12.20 -0.13 7.93
CA TYR A 132 11.71 1.13 8.46
C TYR A 132 12.67 1.65 9.52
N LEU A 133 13.15 2.87 9.30
CA LEU A 133 13.96 3.60 10.26
C LEU A 133 13.13 4.77 10.77
N GLN A 134 12.80 4.75 12.06
CA GLN A 134 11.96 5.76 12.69
C GLN A 134 12.69 7.09 12.86
N ASP A 135 13.98 7.04 13.19
CA ASP A 135 14.81 8.22 13.38
C ASP A 135 16.02 8.20 12.44
N THR A 136 16.09 9.19 11.56
CA THR A 136 17.18 9.35 10.61
C THR A 136 18.47 9.83 11.25
N SER A 137 18.47 10.25 12.53
CA SER A 137 19.68 10.63 13.28
C SER A 137 20.69 9.47 13.38
N TYR A 138 20.20 8.23 13.36
CA TYR A 138 21.02 7.02 13.31
C TYR A 138 21.68 6.78 11.95
N LEU A 139 21.31 7.53 10.90
CA LEU A 139 22.05 7.53 9.64
C LEU A 139 23.32 8.36 9.80
N HIS A 140 24.38 7.72 10.29
CA HIS A 140 25.71 8.29 10.25
C HIS A 140 26.15 8.45 8.79
N MET A 141 25.98 9.66 8.24
CA MET A 141 26.59 10.00 6.96
C MET A 141 28.09 10.15 7.17
N PRO A 142 28.95 9.29 6.58
CA PRO A 142 30.38 9.57 6.58
C PRO A 142 30.61 10.92 5.88
N ALA A 143 31.47 11.76 6.44
CA ALA A 143 31.80 13.06 5.87
C ALA A 143 32.23 12.87 4.39
N ILE A 144 31.38 13.28 3.46
CA ILE A 144 31.62 13.13 2.03
C ILE A 144 32.70 14.13 1.64
N ASN A 145 33.96 13.68 1.60
CA ASN A 145 35.05 14.48 1.05
C ASN A 145 34.88 14.51 -0.48
N ARG A 146 34.62 15.70 -1.04
CA ARG A 146 34.21 15.95 -2.44
C ARG A 146 35.10 15.30 -3.51
N TYR A 147 36.32 14.90 -3.15
CA TYR A 147 37.33 14.37 -4.05
C TYR A 147 37.31 12.84 -4.25
N ASN A 148 36.55 12.08 -3.45
CA ASN A 148 36.51 10.61 -3.54
C ASN A 148 35.26 10.02 -4.23
N LEU A 149 34.48 10.85 -4.92
CA LEU A 149 33.33 10.41 -5.74
C LEU A 149 33.76 9.85 -7.12
N LYS A 150 34.76 8.97 -7.16
CA LYS A 150 35.11 8.22 -8.39
C LYS A 150 34.45 6.85 -8.51
N SER A 151 33.61 6.46 -7.55
CA SER A 151 32.91 5.17 -7.59
C SER A 151 31.43 5.34 -7.27
N LYS A 152 30.63 5.52 -8.32
CA LYS A 152 29.20 5.15 -8.45
C LYS A 152 28.39 5.12 -7.14
N MET A 153 27.94 6.28 -6.66
CA MET A 153 26.78 6.31 -5.75
C MET A 153 25.99 7.59 -5.96
N TYR A 154 24.99 7.51 -6.85
CA TYR A 154 24.01 8.57 -7.05
C TYR A 154 23.07 8.59 -5.84
N LEU A 155 23.37 9.45 -4.85
CA LEU A 155 22.41 9.89 -3.85
C LEU A 155 21.38 10.78 -4.56
N ILE A 156 20.39 10.15 -5.18
CA ILE A 156 19.19 10.85 -5.66
C ILE A 156 18.25 10.92 -4.48
N SER A 157 18.03 12.13 -3.97
CA SER A 157 16.83 12.46 -3.21
C SER A 157 15.64 12.11 -4.11
N VAL A 158 15.01 10.97 -3.87
CA VAL A 158 13.81 10.56 -4.61
C VAL A 158 12.68 11.42 -4.07
N HIS A 159 12.57 12.61 -4.66
CA HIS A 159 11.32 13.34 -4.73
C HIS A 159 10.26 12.35 -5.24
N MET A 160 9.24 12.09 -4.41
CA MET A 160 8.15 11.14 -4.68
C MET A 160 7.48 11.43 -6.02
N SER A 161 7.99 10.81 -7.08
CA SER A 161 7.43 10.85 -8.42
C SER A 161 7.57 9.45 -9.02
N HIS A 162 6.42 8.89 -9.39
CA HIS A 162 6.28 7.54 -9.93
C HIS A 162 7.21 7.32 -11.12
N LYS A 163 8.33 6.62 -10.91
CA LYS A 163 8.95 5.70 -11.89
C LYS A 163 9.92 4.77 -11.14
N MET A 164 9.41 3.87 -10.29
CA MET A 164 10.06 2.59 -9.95
C MET A 164 9.17 1.77 -9.01
N CYS A 165 8.26 1.01 -9.62
CA CYS A 165 7.99 -0.33 -9.09
C CYS A 165 9.24 -1.15 -9.48
N PHE A 166 9.91 -1.77 -8.51
CA PHE A 166 11.14 -2.58 -8.66
C PHE A 166 12.44 -1.81 -8.95
N ARG A 167 13.14 -1.41 -7.89
CA ARG A 167 14.59 -1.58 -7.80
C ARG A 167 15.01 -1.56 -6.34
N VAL A 168 15.26 -2.75 -5.82
CA VAL A 168 15.98 -2.97 -4.56
C VAL A 168 17.40 -2.41 -4.75
N MET A 169 17.83 -1.53 -3.87
CA MET A 169 19.25 -1.31 -3.62
C MET A 169 19.46 -1.13 -2.13
N SER A 170 20.07 -2.17 -1.54
CA SER A 170 20.43 -2.33 -0.15
C SER A 170 21.44 -1.27 0.32
N ILE A 171 21.37 -0.88 1.61
CA ILE A 171 22.49 -0.78 2.59
C ILE A 171 21.91 -0.52 4.01
N ILE A 172 21.92 -1.59 4.82
CA ILE A 172 22.36 -1.74 6.23
C ILE A 172 21.88 -0.73 7.31
N LEU A 173 20.87 -1.11 8.12
CA LEU A 173 20.98 -1.48 9.56
C LEU A 173 19.61 -1.93 10.15
N LEU A 174 19.66 -2.99 10.95
CA LEU A 174 18.64 -3.67 11.80
C LEU A 174 17.86 -2.68 12.72
N LEU A 175 16.59 -2.81 13.14
CA LEU A 175 15.62 -3.92 13.28
C LEU A 175 14.16 -3.39 13.25
N ASN A 176 13.34 -3.91 12.34
CA ASN A 176 11.94 -4.32 12.51
C ASN A 176 11.45 -4.84 11.15
N ASN A 177 11.58 -6.15 10.93
CA ASN A 177 11.19 -6.79 9.66
C ASN A 177 9.66 -6.83 9.55
N PHE A 178 9.08 -6.08 8.60
CA PHE A 178 7.69 -6.26 8.19
C PHE A 178 7.65 -6.86 6.77
N SER A 179 6.91 -7.95 6.63
CA SER A 179 6.80 -8.72 5.39
C SER A 179 5.50 -8.38 4.67
N PHE A 180 5.61 -7.82 3.46
CA PHE A 180 4.48 -7.47 2.60
C PHE A 180 4.38 -8.40 1.39
N LEU A 181 3.17 -8.81 1.04
CA LEU A 181 2.90 -9.66 -0.12
C LEU A 181 2.31 -8.84 -1.29
N TYR A 182 2.66 -9.24 -2.51
CA TYR A 182 1.88 -8.92 -3.71
C TYR A 182 1.13 -10.18 -4.14
N THR A 183 -0.19 -10.09 -4.13
CA THR A 183 -1.10 -11.20 -4.47
C THR A 183 -1.96 -10.81 -5.66
N PHE A 184 -2.14 -11.75 -6.58
CA PHE A 184 -3.02 -11.63 -7.75
C PHE A 184 -4.23 -12.54 -7.57
N LEU A 185 -5.40 -11.99 -7.88
CA LEU A 185 -6.68 -12.68 -7.79
C LEU A 185 -7.34 -12.58 -9.18
N SER A 186 -7.58 -13.71 -9.84
CA SER A 186 -8.21 -13.76 -11.17
C SER A 186 -9.52 -14.55 -11.14
N GLY A 187 -10.64 -13.90 -11.48
CA GLY A 187 -11.88 -14.57 -11.87
C GLY A 187 -11.70 -15.26 -13.23
N SER A 188 -12.36 -16.42 -13.41
CA SER A 188 -12.39 -17.14 -14.69
C SER A 188 -13.41 -16.53 -15.64
#